data_AF-B9C0C7-F1
#
_entry.id   AF-B9C0C7-F1
#
_cell.length_a   1.000
_cell.length_b   1.000
_cell.length_c   1.000
_cell.angle_alpha   90.00
_cell.angle_beta   90.00
_cell.angle_gamma   90.00
#
_symmetry.space_group_name_H-M   'P 1'
#
loop_
_entity.id
_entity.type
_entity.pdbx_description
1 polymer ?
#
loop_
_entity_poly.entity_id
_entity_poly.type
_entity_poly.pdbx_seq_one_letter_code
_entity_poly.pdbx_strand_id
1 'polypeptide(L)'
;MEQTELIAQLDALTDAIEHAAAMADWTEAVRLAAAREPLVLSLSADQPPAGIAAIRRMQASNERIFADAQRAQRELADEYQAAMSRVQAAGQYQNIASR
;
A
#
# COMPACT_ATOMS: atom_id res chain seq x y z
N MET A 1 11.13 -8.34 23.50
CA MET A 1 10.36 -7.09 23.47
C MET A 1 9.05 -7.34 24.17
N GLU A 2 8.63 -6.42 25.03
CA GLU A 2 7.34 -6.54 25.73
C GLU A 2 6.17 -6.34 24.75
N GLN A 3 5.00 -6.92 25.03
CA GLN A 3 3.84 -6.83 24.12
C GLN A 3 3.39 -5.38 23.89
N THR A 4 3.49 -4.52 24.91
CA THR A 4 3.22 -3.08 24.78
C THR A 4 4.16 -2.38 23.81
N GLU A 5 5.45 -2.71 23.87
CA GLU A 5 6.47 -2.16 22.97
C GLU A 5 6.26 -2.68 21.53
N LEU A 6 5.94 -3.96 21.39
CA LEU A 6 5.62 -4.57 20.10
C LEU A 6 4.43 -3.89 19.43
N ILE A 7 3.35 -3.65 20.18
CA ILE A 7 2.15 -2.96 19.67
C ILE A 7 2.50 -1.53 19.26
N ALA A 8 3.28 -0.81 20.06
CA ALA A 8 3.69 0.56 19.70
C ALA A 8 4.55 0.58 18.43
N GLN A 9 5.45 -0.39 18.25
CA GLN A 9 6.26 -0.49 17.05
C GLN A 9 5.42 -0.86 15.81
N LEU A 10 4.44 -1.74 15.97
CA LEU A 10 3.49 -2.09 14.91
C LEU A 10 2.62 -0.89 14.50
N ASP A 11 2.19 -0.07 15.46
CA ASP A 11 1.41 1.15 15.21
C ASP A 11 2.25 2.15 14.40
N ALA A 12 3.49 2.42 14.84
CA ALA A 12 4.41 3.30 14.13
C ALA A 12 4.72 2.83 12.69
N LEU A 13 4.88 1.52 12.48
CA LEU A 13 5.05 0.97 11.14
C LEU A 13 3.76 1.10 10.30
N THR A 14 2.59 0.96 10.92
CA THR A 14 1.30 1.14 10.24
C THR A 14 1.14 2.58 9.76
N ASP A 15 1.44 3.55 10.62
CA ASP A 15 1.41 4.97 10.27
C ASP A 15 2.41 5.31 9.15
N ALA A 16 3.61 4.73 9.19
CA ALA A 16 4.61 4.92 8.14
C ALA A 16 4.17 4.35 6.78
N ILE A 17 3.51 3.17 6.77
CA ILE A 17 2.93 2.59 5.55
C ILE A 17 1.81 3.47 5.01
N GLU A 18 0.91 3.94 5.88
CA GLU A 18 -0.18 4.86 5.51
C GLU A 18 0.36 6.15 4.90
N HIS A 19 1.41 6.71 5.49
CA HIS A 19 2.08 7.90 4.96
C HIS A 19 2.73 7.65 3.58
N ALA A 20 3.47 6.55 3.42
CA ALA A 20 4.09 6.19 2.13
C ALA A 20 3.03 5.98 1.04
N ALA A 21 1.93 5.29 1.36
CA ALA A 21 0.80 5.10 0.47
C ALA A 21 0.15 6.44 0.06
N ALA A 22 -0.06 7.36 1.01
CA ALA A 22 -0.61 8.68 0.74
C ALA A 22 0.29 9.54 -0.17
N MET A 23 1.61 9.30 -0.15
CA MET A 23 2.60 9.92 -1.03
C MET A 23 2.80 9.18 -2.37
N ALA A 24 2.01 8.12 -2.63
CA ALA A 24 2.16 7.20 -3.75
C ALA A 24 3.55 6.51 -3.84
N ASP A 25 4.30 6.48 -2.73
CA ASP A 25 5.55 5.74 -2.62
C ASP A 25 5.26 4.27 -2.27
N TRP A 26 4.72 3.56 -3.26
CA TRP A 26 4.33 2.15 -3.10
C TRP A 26 5.53 1.22 -2.89
N THR A 27 6.73 1.63 -3.31
CA THR A 27 7.96 0.85 -3.08
C THR A 27 8.33 0.89 -1.60
N GLU A 28 8.31 2.07 -0.99
CA GLU A 28 8.55 2.21 0.45
C GLU A 28 7.46 1.56 1.28
N ALA A 29 6.18 1.70 0.89
CA ALA A 29 5.06 1.04 1.56
C ALA A 29 5.25 -0.49 1.64
N VAL A 30 5.70 -1.12 0.54
CA VAL A 30 6.01 -2.56 0.52
C VAL A 30 7.20 -2.90 1.41
N ARG A 31 8.27 -2.11 1.38
CA ARG A 31 9.45 -2.33 2.23
C ARG A 31 9.09 -2.29 3.72
N LEU A 32 8.27 -1.31 4.13
CA LEU A 32 7.78 -1.16 5.49
C LEU A 32 6.83 -2.30 5.89
N ALA A 33 5.94 -2.71 5.00
CA ALA A 33 5.04 -3.85 5.23
C ALA A 33 5.82 -5.16 5.45
N ALA A 34 6.86 -5.41 4.64
CA ALA A 34 7.74 -6.58 4.82
C ALA A 34 8.50 -6.55 6.16
N ALA A 35 8.95 -5.36 6.59
CA ALA A 35 9.58 -5.21 7.91
C ALA A 35 8.59 -5.45 9.07
N ARG A 36 7.31 -5.14 8.87
CA ARG A 36 6.24 -5.30 9.86
C ARG A 36 5.78 -6.76 10.02
N GLU A 37 5.80 -7.55 8.95
CA GLU A 37 5.30 -8.93 8.93
C GLU A 37 5.80 -9.82 10.08
N PRO A 38 7.12 -9.96 10.36
CA PRO A 38 7.60 -10.80 11.46
C PRO A 38 7.15 -10.29 12.85
N LEU A 39 6.92 -8.99 13.00
CA LEU A 39 6.45 -8.40 14.25
C LEU A 39 4.98 -8.74 14.49
N VAL A 40 4.14 -8.76 13.44
CA VAL A 40 2.74 -9.19 13.54
C VAL A 40 2.66 -10.64 14.01
N LEU A 41 3.54 -11.51 13.50
CA LEU A 41 3.63 -12.92 13.91
C LEU A 41 4.09 -13.10 15.36
N SER A 42 4.68 -12.06 15.97
CA SER A 42 5.15 -12.07 17.37
C SER A 42 4.08 -11.60 18.37
N LEU A 43 2.90 -11.18 17.90
CA LEU A 43 1.81 -10.75 18.76
C LEU A 43 1.22 -11.94 19.53
N SER A 44 1.07 -11.77 20.84
CA SER A 44 0.28 -12.69 21.65
C SER A 44 -1.21 -12.51 21.35
N ALA A 45 -1.96 -13.61 21.30
CA ALA A 45 -3.42 -13.58 21.22
C ALA A 45 -4.07 -13.04 22.52
N ASP A 46 -3.43 -13.26 23.66
CA ASP A 46 -3.87 -12.71 24.94
C ASP A 46 -3.28 -11.31 25.11
N GLN A 47 -4.17 -10.30 25.08
CA GLN A 47 -3.84 -8.89 25.19
C GLN A 47 -4.82 -8.21 26.14
N PRO A 48 -4.36 -7.21 26.92
CA PRO A 48 -5.26 -6.38 27.69
C PRO A 48 -6.20 -5.59 26.75
N PRO A 49 -7.35 -5.10 27.24
CA PRO A 49 -8.31 -4.34 26.43
C PRO A 49 -7.71 -3.18 25.63
N ALA A 50 -6.71 -2.49 26.19
CA ALA A 50 -5.99 -1.42 25.51
C ALA A 50 -5.20 -1.91 24.28
N GLY A 51 -4.55 -3.07 24.39
CA GLY A 51 -3.83 -3.69 23.27
C GLY A 51 -4.77 -4.12 22.15
N ILE A 52 -5.92 -4.73 22.50
CA ILE A 52 -6.97 -5.07 21.53
C ILE A 52 -7.51 -3.81 20.83
N ALA A 53 -7.72 -2.72 21.56
CA ALA A 53 -8.17 -1.45 20.97
C ALA A 53 -7.13 -0.88 19.98
N ALA A 54 -5.85 -0.98 20.29
CA ALA A 54 -4.77 -0.56 19.38
C ALA A 54 -4.74 -1.42 18.11
N ILE A 55 -4.85 -2.74 18.24
CA ILE A 55 -4.90 -3.67 17.10
C ILE A 55 -6.07 -3.35 16.17
N ARG A 56 -7.25 -3.02 16.70
CA ARG A 56 -8.40 -2.61 15.89
C ARG A 56 -8.15 -1.31 15.12
N ARG A 57 -7.45 -0.33 15.70
CA ARG A 57 -7.08 0.90 14.98
C ARG A 57 -6.12 0.60 13.84
N MET A 58 -5.12 -0.24 14.07
CA MET A 58 -4.20 -0.69 13.02
C MET A 58 -4.93 -1.40 11.88
N GLN A 59 -5.92 -2.24 12.19
CA GLN A 59 -6.75 -2.91 11.18
C GLN A 59 -7.53 -1.89 10.33
N ALA A 60 -8.12 -0.88 10.95
CA ALA A 60 -8.82 0.19 10.21
C ALA A 60 -7.87 1.04 9.34
N SER A 61 -6.62 1.25 9.77
CA SER A 61 -5.59 1.87 8.91
C SER A 61 -5.23 0.95 7.72
N ASN A 62 -5.01 -0.35 7.97
CA ASN A 62 -4.74 -1.31 6.91
C ASN A 62 -5.86 -1.33 5.85
N GLU A 63 -7.13 -1.28 6.25
CA GLU A 63 -8.27 -1.19 5.33
C GLU A 63 -8.20 0.05 4.43
N ARG A 64 -7.83 1.21 4.99
CA ARG A 64 -7.63 2.45 4.22
C ARG A 64 -6.47 2.31 3.24
N ILE A 65 -5.33 1.78 3.69
CA ILE A 65 -4.17 1.48 2.84
C ILE A 65 -4.55 0.57 1.66
N PHE A 66 -5.33 -0.50 1.91
CA PHE A 66 -5.79 -1.39 0.86
C PHE A 66 -6.72 -0.70 -0.15
N ALA A 67 -7.63 0.14 0.33
CA ALA A 67 -8.52 0.91 -0.55
C ALA A 67 -7.72 1.85 -1.46
N ASP A 68 -6.69 2.51 -0.93
CA ASP A 68 -5.82 3.40 -1.69
C ASP A 68 -4.96 2.64 -2.69
N ALA A 69 -4.39 1.50 -2.31
CA ALA A 69 -3.63 0.65 -3.22
C ALA A 69 -4.49 0.17 -4.40
N GLN A 70 -5.73 -0.24 -4.16
CA GLN A 70 -6.66 -0.64 -5.22
C GLN A 70 -7.01 0.53 -6.15
N ARG A 71 -7.15 1.74 -5.60
CA ARG A 71 -7.42 2.95 -6.38
C ARG A 71 -6.24 3.26 -7.29
N ALA A 72 -5.02 3.31 -6.73
CA ALA A 72 -3.80 3.58 -7.48
C ALA A 72 -3.54 2.52 -8.57
N GLN A 73 -3.84 1.24 -8.29
CA GLN A 73 -3.73 0.18 -9.29
C GLN A 73 -4.66 0.42 -10.49
N ARG A 74 -5.92 0.81 -10.24
CA ARG A 74 -6.88 1.10 -11.30
C ARG A 74 -6.44 2.29 -12.13
N GLU A 75 -6.02 3.38 -11.48
CA GLU A 75 -5.52 4.59 -12.14
C GLU A 75 -4.32 4.26 -13.05
N LEU A 76 -3.35 3.47 -12.54
CA LEU A 76 -2.19 3.06 -13.32
C LEU A 76 -2.57 2.21 -14.54
N ALA A 77 -3.55 1.31 -14.40
CA ALA A 77 -4.02 0.49 -15.51
C ALA A 77 -4.71 1.33 -16.61
N ASP A 78 -5.53 2.30 -16.21
CA ASP A 78 -6.22 3.22 -17.12
C ASP A 78 -5.20 4.11 -17.86
N GLU A 79 -4.21 4.64 -17.15
CA GLU A 79 -3.12 5.42 -17.74
C GLU A 79 -2.29 4.63 -18.74
N TYR A 80 -1.93 3.39 -18.38
CA TYR A 80 -1.20 2.48 -19.28
C TYR A 80 -1.99 2.22 -20.57
N GLN A 81 -3.28 1.92 -20.45
CA GLN A 81 -4.13 1.65 -21.62
C GLN A 81 -4.27 2.89 -22.52
N ALA A 82 -4.39 4.08 -21.92
CA ALA A 82 -4.43 5.34 -22.65
C ALA A 82 -3.11 5.61 -23.39
N ALA A 83 -1.97 5.36 -22.75
CA ALA A 83 -0.66 5.51 -23.36
C ALA A 83 -0.46 4.55 -24.55
N MET A 84 -0.83 3.27 -24.39
CA MET A 84 -0.73 2.28 -25.46
C MET A 84 -1.63 2.63 -26.65
N SER A 85 -2.83 3.14 -26.40
CA SER A 85 -3.74 3.58 -27.45
C SER A 85 -3.16 4.75 -28.26
N ARG A 86 -2.47 5.70 -27.60
CA ARG A 86 -1.80 6.83 -28.26
C ARG A 86 -0.62 6.35 -29.12
N VAL A 87 0.17 5.40 -28.64
CA VAL A 87 1.29 4.81 -29.39
C VAL A 87 0.78 4.12 -30.66
N GLN A 88 -0.30 3.34 -30.55
CA GLN A 88 -0.93 2.68 -31.70
C GLN A 88 -1.42 3.70 -32.74
N ALA A 89 -2.11 4.76 -32.30
CA ALA A 89 -2.58 5.80 -33.20
C ALA A 89 -1.42 6.50 -33.94
N ALA A 90 -0.35 6.86 -33.23
CA ALA A 90 0.84 7.47 -33.83
C ALA A 90 1.48 6.55 -34.89
N GLY A 91 1.59 5.25 -34.60
CA GLY A 91 2.09 4.27 -35.56
C GLY A 91 1.21 4.14 -36.82
N GLN A 92 -0.12 4.22 -36.68
CA GLN A 92 -1.03 4.22 -37.83
C GLN A 92 -0.85 5.47 -38.71
N TYR A 93 -0.73 6.66 -38.11
CA TYR A 93 -0.47 7.89 -38.87
C TYR A 93 0.85 7.81 -39.64
N GLN A 94 1.92 7.33 -38.99
CA GLN A 94 3.22 7.17 -39.64
C GLN A 94 3.16 6.21 -40.83
N ASN A 95 2.46 5.08 -40.69
CA ASN A 95 2.27 4.11 -41.77
C ASN A 95 1.48 4.66 -42.96
N ILE A 96 0.49 5.54 -42.72
CA ILE A 96 -0.27 6.20 -43.78
C ILE A 96 0.60 7.24 -44.49
N ALA A 97 1.38 8.03 -43.75
CA ALA A 97 2.24 9.08 -44.30
C ALA A 97 3.44 8.53 -45.11
N SER A 98 3.84 7.28 -44.86
CA SER A 98 4.92 6.60 -45.59
C SER A 98 4.47 5.79 -46.81
N ARG A 99 3.18 5.81 -47.15
CA ARG A 99 2.62 5.23 -48.39
C ARG A 99 2.44 6.29 -49.44
#